data_AF-A0A534K5Y2-F1
#
_entry.id   AF-A0A534K5Y2-F1
#
_cell.length_a   1.000
_cell.length_b   1.000
_cell.length_c   1.000
_cell.angle_alpha   90.00
_cell.angle_beta   90.00
_cell.angle_gamma   90.00
#
_symmetry.space_group_name_H-M   'P 1'
#
loop_
_entity.id
_entity.type
_entity.pdbx_description
1 polymer ?
#
loop_
_entity_poly.entity_id
_entity_poly.type
_entity_poly.pdbx_seq_one_letter_code
_entity_poly.pdbx_strand_id
1 'polypeptide(L)'
;MLYARISAERIGVLIGSEGTTKDRLQKATGTRIAVDSTNGEVTIDESTANDPVLALKARDIVHAMARGFSEDRAFRLLDEDAYLEILDIKEFAHSKNRVSQIRGRLIGTRGKTRRLIEELTGVEVSVWGHTIALIGGSFEMAIAREAVFMLLRGSEHKTVYRFLERKRADLKVYQMGF
;
A
#
# COMPACT_ATOMS: atom_id res chain seq x y z
N MET A 1 -2.49 8.47 -21.43
CA MET A 1 -2.26 7.04 -21.15
C MET A 1 -1.35 6.93 -19.95
N LEU A 2 -1.76 6.17 -18.94
CA LEU A 2 -0.93 5.83 -17.79
C LEU A 2 -0.50 4.37 -17.87
N TYR A 3 0.68 4.08 -17.34
CA TYR A 3 1.28 2.75 -17.38
C TYR A 3 1.56 2.26 -15.97
N ALA A 4 1.26 0.98 -15.74
CA ALA A 4 1.61 0.27 -14.52
C ALA A 4 2.12 -1.13 -14.86
N ARG A 5 2.70 -1.81 -13.88
CA ARG A 5 3.12 -3.20 -13.99
C ARG A 5 2.65 -4.00 -12.79
N ILE A 6 2.26 -5.24 -13.05
CA ILE A 6 1.89 -6.23 -12.04
C ILE A 6 2.63 -7.53 -12.31
N SER A 7 3.10 -8.21 -11.25
CA SER A 7 3.78 -9.49 -11.42
C SER A 7 2.78 -10.58 -11.82
N ALA A 8 3.25 -11.60 -12.55
CA ALA A 8 2.41 -12.73 -12.98
C ALA A 8 1.71 -13.44 -11.80
N GLU A 9 2.38 -13.52 -10.64
CA GLU A 9 1.82 -14.07 -9.39
C GLU A 9 0.69 -13.21 -8.78
N ARG A 10 0.55 -11.94 -9.19
CA ARG A 10 -0.45 -10.98 -8.67
C ARG A 10 -1.49 -10.58 -9.70
N ILE A 11 -1.30 -10.93 -10.98
CA ILE A 11 -2.19 -10.53 -12.06
C ILE A 11 -3.65 -10.98 -11.82
N GLY A 12 -3.83 -12.16 -11.21
CA GLY A 12 -5.15 -12.68 -10.85
C GLY A 12 -5.92 -11.78 -9.88
N VAL A 13 -5.22 -11.00 -9.03
CA VAL A 13 -5.87 -10.03 -8.12
C VAL A 13 -6.43 -8.84 -8.90
N LEU A 14 -5.72 -8.39 -9.94
CA LEU A 14 -6.17 -7.26 -10.77
C LEU A 14 -7.30 -7.67 -11.71
N ILE A 15 -7.21 -8.85 -12.32
CA ILE A 15 -8.23 -9.35 -13.23
C ILE A 15 -9.48 -9.74 -12.42
N GLY A 16 -9.33 -10.51 -11.34
CA GLY A 16 -10.43 -11.09 -10.59
C GLY A 16 -11.07 -12.28 -11.31
N SER A 17 -11.97 -12.99 -10.62
CA SER A 17 -12.76 -14.06 -11.24
C SER A 17 -13.55 -13.50 -12.41
N GLU A 18 -13.38 -14.07 -13.61
CA GLU A 18 -14.06 -13.61 -14.84
C GLU A 18 -13.87 -12.11 -15.17
N GLY A 19 -12.84 -11.44 -14.63
CA GLY A 19 -12.61 -10.02 -14.88
C GLY A 19 -13.31 -9.06 -13.91
N THR A 20 -13.97 -9.56 -12.86
CA THR A 20 -14.80 -8.73 -11.95
C THR A 20 -14.05 -7.57 -11.31
N THR A 21 -12.81 -7.78 -10.88
CA THR A 21 -12.01 -6.76 -10.19
C THR A 21 -11.61 -5.64 -11.15
N LYS A 22 -11.17 -6.01 -12.36
CA LYS A 22 -10.85 -5.05 -13.43
C LYS A 22 -12.07 -4.23 -13.80
N ASP A 23 -13.23 -4.87 -13.95
CA ASP A 23 -14.47 -4.19 -14.29
C ASP A 23 -14.95 -3.24 -13.20
N ARG A 24 -14.80 -3.64 -11.93
CA ARG A 24 -15.07 -2.78 -10.77
C ARG A 24 -14.15 -1.55 -10.77
N LEU A 25 -12.86 -1.74 -11.04
CA LEU A 25 -11.87 -0.65 -11.10
C LEU A 25 -12.18 0.34 -12.23
N GLN A 26 -12.49 -0.17 -13.42
CA GLN A 26 -12.89 0.65 -14.58
C GLN A 26 -14.14 1.47 -14.27
N LYS A 27 -15.17 0.84 -13.69
CA LYS A 27 -16.41 1.54 -13.30
C LYS A 27 -16.18 2.61 -12.23
N ALA A 28 -15.39 2.30 -11.21
CA ALA A 28 -15.12 3.22 -10.12
C ALA A 28 -14.30 4.45 -10.54
N THR A 29 -13.47 4.31 -11.58
CA THR A 29 -12.54 5.37 -12.01
C THR A 29 -12.89 6.00 -13.35
N GLY A 30 -13.87 5.45 -14.08
CA GLY A 30 -14.23 5.88 -15.43
C GLY A 30 -13.14 5.60 -16.48
N THR A 31 -12.15 4.77 -16.18
CA THR A 31 -11.04 4.45 -17.08
C THR A 31 -11.30 3.18 -17.88
N ARG A 32 -10.57 2.99 -18.99
CA ARG A 32 -10.43 1.67 -19.63
C ARG A 32 -9.07 1.08 -19.30
N ILE A 33 -9.05 -0.19 -18.92
CA ILE A 33 -7.85 -0.88 -18.44
C ILE A 33 -7.59 -2.10 -19.31
N ALA A 34 -6.42 -2.09 -19.97
CA ALA A 34 -5.89 -3.24 -20.69
C ALA A 34 -4.77 -3.89 -19.86
N VAL A 35 -4.76 -5.22 -19.82
CA VAL A 35 -3.76 -6.01 -19.08
C VAL A 35 -3.17 -7.04 -20.04
N ASP A 36 -1.88 -6.95 -20.30
CA ASP A 36 -1.14 -8.01 -20.99
C ASP A 36 -0.77 -9.10 -19.99
N SER A 37 -1.42 -10.26 -20.13
CA SER A 37 -1.23 -11.37 -19.20
C SER A 37 0.10 -12.10 -19.34
N THR A 38 0.85 -11.82 -20.41
CA THR A 38 2.14 -12.45 -20.70
C THR A 38 3.27 -11.76 -19.96
N ASN A 39 3.29 -10.42 -19.99
CA ASN A 39 4.38 -9.61 -19.42
C ASN A 39 3.97 -8.79 -18.20
N GLY A 40 2.68 -8.77 -17.85
CA GLY A 40 2.15 -8.04 -16.70
C GLY A 40 2.08 -6.52 -16.88
N GLU A 41 2.15 -6.03 -18.12
CA GLU A 41 1.95 -4.63 -18.45
C GLU A 41 0.47 -4.26 -18.34
N VAL A 42 0.21 -3.10 -17.72
CA VAL A 42 -1.13 -2.56 -17.53
C VAL A 42 -1.18 -1.17 -18.12
N THR A 43 -2.09 -0.97 -19.07
CA THR A 43 -2.35 0.33 -19.70
C THR A 43 -3.68 0.85 -19.22
N ILE A 44 -3.69 2.10 -18.75
CA ILE A 44 -4.87 2.79 -18.25
C ILE A 44 -5.13 3.97 -19.18
N ASP A 45 -6.25 3.89 -19.90
CA ASP A 45 -6.73 4.95 -20.76
C ASP A 45 -7.59 5.91 -19.93
N GLU A 46 -7.06 7.13 -19.75
CA GLU A 46 -7.68 8.21 -19.00
C GLU A 46 -8.62 9.07 -19.86
N SER A 47 -8.68 8.85 -21.18
CA SER A 47 -9.51 9.67 -22.09
C SER A 47 -11.01 9.58 -21.81
N THR A 48 -11.46 8.51 -21.14
CA THR A 48 -12.86 8.32 -20.74
C THR A 48 -13.11 8.71 -19.28
N ALA A 49 -12.08 9.08 -18.52
CA ALA A 49 -12.23 9.44 -17.11
C ALA A 49 -12.81 10.86 -16.99
N ASN A 50 -13.85 11.00 -16.18
CA ASN A 50 -14.46 12.30 -15.90
C ASN A 50 -13.54 13.19 -15.03
N ASP A 51 -12.71 12.55 -14.21
CA ASP A 51 -11.75 13.20 -13.32
C ASP A 51 -10.36 12.57 -13.51
N PRO A 52 -9.35 13.34 -13.95
CA PRO A 52 -7.97 12.87 -14.07
C PRO A 52 -7.39 12.27 -12.77
N VAL A 53 -7.86 12.72 -11.60
CA VAL A 53 -7.42 12.18 -10.30
C VAL A 53 -7.85 10.71 -10.16
N LEU A 54 -9.02 10.34 -10.67
CA LEU A 54 -9.47 8.94 -10.64
C LEU A 54 -8.61 8.02 -11.51
N ALA A 55 -8.07 8.52 -12.62
CA ALA A 55 -7.12 7.76 -13.43
C ALA A 55 -5.79 7.53 -12.70
N LEU A 56 -5.29 8.54 -11.96
CA LEU A 56 -4.12 8.38 -11.09
C LEU A 56 -4.40 7.37 -9.97
N LYS A 57 -5.57 7.43 -9.34
CA LYS A 57 -6.02 6.44 -8.35
C LYS A 57 -6.08 5.04 -8.94
N ALA A 58 -6.57 4.88 -10.18
CA ALA A 58 -6.57 3.60 -10.87
C ALA A 58 -5.16 3.01 -10.97
N ARG A 59 -4.17 3.82 -11.39
CA ARG A 59 -2.76 3.41 -11.48
C ARG A 59 -2.21 3.01 -10.11
N ASP A 60 -2.48 3.81 -9.08
CA ASP A 60 -1.99 3.54 -7.73
C ASP A 60 -2.65 2.28 -7.15
N ILE A 61 -3.93 2.02 -7.44
CA ILE A 61 -4.62 0.77 -7.08
C ILE A 61 -3.95 -0.44 -7.74
N VAL A 62 -3.57 -0.36 -9.02
CA VAL A 62 -2.80 -1.42 -9.69
C VAL A 62 -1.45 -1.64 -9.00
N HIS A 63 -0.73 -0.57 -8.67
CA HIS A 63 0.53 -0.66 -7.95
C HIS A 63 0.37 -1.27 -6.55
N ALA A 64 -0.66 -0.88 -5.80
CA ALA A 64 -0.97 -1.44 -4.50
C ALA A 64 -1.21 -2.95 -4.59
N MET A 65 -2.02 -3.41 -5.55
CA MET A 65 -2.27 -4.84 -5.77
C MET A 65 -0.99 -5.60 -6.16
N ALA A 66 -0.13 -4.98 -6.97
CA ALA A 66 1.19 -5.52 -7.30
C ALA A 66 2.13 -5.60 -6.09
N ARG A 67 1.93 -4.77 -5.06
CA ARG A 67 2.69 -4.77 -3.80
C ARG A 67 2.01 -5.50 -2.66
N GLY A 68 1.10 -6.42 -2.96
CA GLY A 68 0.60 -7.39 -1.99
C GLY A 68 -0.76 -7.06 -1.38
N PHE A 69 -1.35 -5.89 -1.65
CA PHE A 69 -2.70 -5.56 -1.17
C PHE A 69 -3.78 -6.40 -1.88
N SER A 70 -4.80 -6.84 -1.14
CA SER A 70 -6.01 -7.39 -1.75
C SER A 70 -6.80 -6.31 -2.49
N GLU A 71 -7.78 -6.72 -3.30
CA GLU A 71 -8.70 -5.80 -3.97
C GLU A 71 -9.31 -4.80 -2.99
N ASP A 72 -10.00 -5.27 -1.95
CA ASP A 72 -10.74 -4.40 -1.02
C ASP A 72 -9.83 -3.38 -0.33
N ARG A 73 -8.61 -3.79 0.00
CA ARG A 73 -7.61 -2.93 0.65
C ARG A 73 -7.03 -1.90 -0.31
N ALA A 74 -6.78 -2.29 -1.57
CA ALA A 74 -6.30 -1.37 -2.59
C ALA A 74 -7.37 -0.31 -2.93
N PHE A 75 -8.64 -0.70 -2.97
CA PHE A 75 -9.77 0.19 -3.29
C PHE A 75 -9.99 1.31 -2.28
N ARG A 76 -9.40 1.23 -1.09
CA ARG A 76 -9.34 2.35 -0.14
C ARG A 76 -8.71 3.62 -0.73
N LEU A 77 -7.85 3.48 -1.76
CA LEU A 77 -7.30 4.62 -2.51
C LEU A 77 -8.36 5.45 -3.25
N LEU A 78 -9.61 4.97 -3.36
CA LEU A 78 -10.71 5.75 -3.90
C LEU A 78 -11.16 6.86 -2.96
N ASP A 79 -10.91 6.74 -1.65
CA ASP A 79 -11.21 7.77 -0.66
C ASP A 79 -10.44 9.07 -0.96
N GLU A 80 -11.02 10.25 -0.69
CA GLU A 80 -10.44 11.54 -1.11
C GLU A 80 -9.01 11.77 -0.59
N ASP A 81 -8.76 11.47 0.68
CA ASP A 81 -7.46 11.75 1.34
C ASP A 81 -6.48 10.57 1.34
N ALA A 82 -6.87 9.43 0.78
CA ALA A 82 -6.04 8.24 0.77
C ALA A 82 -5.03 8.27 -0.38
N TYR A 83 -3.77 8.00 -0.07
CA TYR A 83 -2.72 7.81 -1.07
C TYR A 83 -1.84 6.61 -0.76
N LEU A 84 -1.13 6.17 -1.80
CA LEU A 84 -0.21 5.05 -1.74
C LEU A 84 1.22 5.55 -1.54
N GLU A 85 1.93 4.91 -0.63
CA GLU A 85 3.38 5.05 -0.51
C GLU A 85 4.05 3.69 -0.59
N ILE A 86 5.17 3.62 -1.33
CA ILE A 86 5.96 2.39 -1.48
C ILE A 86 7.40 2.69 -1.09
N LEU A 87 7.92 1.94 -0.12
CA LEU A 87 9.30 1.99 0.35
C LEU A 87 10.07 0.74 -0.09
N ASP A 88 11.29 0.90 -0.58
CA ASP A 88 12.18 -0.23 -0.91
C ASP A 88 13.11 -0.55 0.26
N ILE A 89 12.99 -1.79 0.78
CA ILE A 89 13.83 -2.28 1.88
C ILE A 89 15.31 -2.34 1.45
N LYS A 90 15.61 -2.48 0.16
CA LYS A 90 16.99 -2.53 -0.36
C LYS A 90 17.75 -1.22 -0.14
N GLU A 91 17.05 -0.10 0.02
CA GLU A 91 17.67 1.18 0.39
C GLU A 91 18.28 1.14 1.81
N PHE A 92 17.80 0.21 2.66
CA PHE A 92 18.24 0.02 4.05
C PHE A 92 19.01 -1.29 4.26
N ALA A 93 19.19 -2.09 3.21
CA ALA A 93 19.74 -3.43 3.30
C ALA A 93 20.52 -3.84 2.04
N HIS A 94 21.83 -4.03 2.20
CA HIS A 94 22.72 -4.42 1.10
C HIS A 94 22.86 -5.94 0.91
N SER A 95 22.10 -6.77 1.62
CA SER A 95 22.13 -8.23 1.47
C SER A 95 20.75 -8.86 1.53
N LYS A 96 20.56 -9.99 0.82
CA LYS A 96 19.31 -10.76 0.84
C LYS A 96 18.92 -11.19 2.26
N ASN A 97 19.90 -11.57 3.08
CA ASN A 97 19.68 -11.95 4.48
C ASN A 97 19.16 -10.77 5.30
N ARG A 98 19.74 -9.57 5.13
CA ARG A 98 19.28 -8.36 5.82
C ARG A 98 17.87 -7.96 5.38
N VAL A 99 17.55 -8.04 4.08
CA VAL A 99 16.20 -7.82 3.57
C VAL A 99 15.20 -8.78 4.23
N SER A 100 15.54 -10.07 4.30
CA SER A 100 14.69 -11.09 4.95
C SER A 100 14.47 -10.80 6.44
N GLN A 101 15.53 -10.41 7.18
CA GLN A 101 15.43 -10.03 8.59
C GLN A 101 14.55 -8.80 8.80
N ILE A 102 14.72 -7.76 7.99
CA ILE A 102 13.90 -6.54 8.09
C ILE A 102 12.43 -6.86 7.81
N ARG A 103 12.12 -7.63 6.77
CA ARG A 103 10.75 -8.11 6.50
C ARG A 103 10.18 -8.85 7.69
N GLY A 104 10.94 -9.77 8.27
CA GLY A 104 10.54 -10.52 9.47
C GLY A 104 10.20 -9.59 10.65
N ARG A 105 10.96 -8.51 10.82
CA ARG A 105 10.70 -7.51 11.87
C ARG A 105 9.46 -6.67 11.59
N LEU A 106 9.23 -6.26 10.34
CA LEU A 106 8.05 -5.49 9.94
C LEU A 106 6.76 -6.29 10.07
N ILE A 107 6.80 -7.57 9.68
CA ILE A 107 5.68 -8.49 9.87
C ILE A 107 5.51 -8.75 11.38
N GLY A 108 6.60 -9.07 12.07
CA GLY A 108 6.60 -9.49 13.47
C GLY A 108 6.00 -10.88 13.66
N THR A 109 6.10 -11.40 14.88
CA THR A 109 5.58 -12.75 15.19
C THR A 109 4.10 -12.84 14.88
N ARG A 110 3.73 -13.75 13.97
CA ARG A 110 2.34 -13.93 13.47
C ARG A 110 1.73 -12.64 12.90
N GLY A 111 2.54 -11.71 12.39
CA GLY A 111 2.03 -10.45 11.85
C GLY A 111 1.74 -9.37 12.91
N LYS A 112 2.14 -9.56 14.18
CA LYS A 112 1.79 -8.65 15.28
C LYS A 112 2.25 -7.21 15.03
N THR A 113 3.48 -7.02 14.55
CA THR A 113 4.04 -5.67 14.33
C THR A 113 3.26 -4.93 13.27
N ARG A 114 3.01 -5.57 12.12
CA ARG A 114 2.21 -5.02 11.03
C ARG A 114 0.81 -4.62 11.52
N ARG A 115 0.11 -5.54 12.19
CA ARG A 115 -1.25 -5.28 12.73
C ARG A 115 -1.27 -4.13 13.71
N LEU A 116 -0.27 -4.01 14.58
CA LEU A 116 -0.22 -2.93 15.54
C LEU A 116 -0.02 -1.56 14.87
N ILE A 117 0.80 -1.48 13.82
CA ILE A 117 0.91 -0.25 13.01
C ILE A 117 -0.46 0.08 12.40
N GLU A 118 -1.12 -0.91 11.79
CA GLU A 118 -2.45 -0.74 11.17
C GLU A 118 -3.52 -0.30 12.18
N GLU A 119 -3.61 -0.96 13.33
CA GLU A 119 -4.60 -0.69 14.37
C GLU A 119 -4.40 0.68 15.04
N LEU A 120 -3.14 1.08 15.27
CA LEU A 120 -2.84 2.33 15.97
C LEU A 120 -2.86 3.55 15.07
N THR A 121 -2.53 3.40 13.77
CA THR A 121 -2.47 4.52 12.83
C THR A 121 -3.66 4.58 11.88
N GLY A 122 -4.39 3.48 11.69
CA GLY A 122 -5.39 3.37 10.63
C GLY A 122 -4.80 3.22 9.23
N VAL A 123 -3.47 3.24 9.05
CA VAL A 123 -2.80 3.03 7.76
C VAL A 123 -2.73 1.56 7.46
N GLU A 124 -3.11 1.18 6.26
CA GLU A 124 -2.99 -0.20 5.78
C GLU A 124 -1.58 -0.51 5.31
N VAL A 125 -1.03 -1.66 5.74
CA VAL A 125 0.34 -2.07 5.44
C VAL A 125 0.39 -3.40 4.69
N SER A 126 1.18 -3.43 3.61
CA SER A 126 1.58 -4.64 2.90
C SER A 126 3.10 -4.77 2.88
N VAL A 127 3.62 -5.97 3.12
CA VAL A 127 5.06 -6.30 3.02
C VAL A 127 5.22 -7.38 1.95
N TRP A 128 5.61 -6.97 0.74
CA TRP A 128 5.68 -7.85 -0.43
C TRP A 128 7.04 -7.78 -1.10
N GLY A 129 7.66 -8.94 -1.37
CA GLY A 129 8.99 -9.01 -1.95
C GLY A 129 10.00 -8.21 -1.12
N HIS A 130 10.61 -7.20 -1.73
CA HIS A 130 11.54 -6.27 -1.07
C HIS A 130 10.92 -4.91 -0.75
N THR A 131 9.60 -4.77 -0.80
CA THR A 131 8.92 -3.50 -0.61
C THR A 131 7.87 -3.52 0.48
N ILE A 132 7.63 -2.33 1.04
CA ILE A 132 6.59 -2.04 2.01
C ILE A 132 5.67 -1.04 1.35
N ALA A 133 4.39 -1.37 1.23
CA ALA A 133 3.39 -0.47 0.67
C ALA A 133 2.42 -0.07 1.78
N LEU A 134 2.06 1.22 1.81
CA LEU A 134 1.22 1.85 2.81
C LEU A 134 0.06 2.58 2.12
N ILE A 135 -1.16 2.45 2.65
CA ILE A 135 -2.35 3.18 2.17
C ILE A 135 -3.03 3.88 3.34
N GLY A 136 -3.21 5.20 3.26
CA GLY A 136 -3.88 5.96 4.31
C GLY A 136 -3.86 7.47 4.07
N GLY A 137 -4.40 8.22 5.05
CA GLY A 137 -4.43 9.68 5.06
C GLY A 137 -3.06 10.30 5.38
N SER A 138 -2.88 11.58 5.05
CA SER A 138 -1.60 12.28 5.18
C SER A 138 -1.01 12.30 6.57
N PHE A 139 -1.83 12.56 7.59
CA PHE A 139 -1.39 12.63 8.98
C PHE A 139 -1.07 11.25 9.55
N GLU A 140 -1.96 10.28 9.35
CA GLU A 140 -1.78 8.89 9.74
C GLU A 140 -0.54 8.27 9.09
N MET A 141 -0.35 8.54 7.80
CA MET A 141 0.80 8.07 7.02
C MET A 141 2.12 8.55 7.61
N ALA A 142 2.22 9.81 8.03
CA ALA A 142 3.46 10.34 8.60
C ALA A 142 3.90 9.53 9.85
N ILE A 143 2.95 9.11 10.68
CA ILE A 143 3.22 8.31 11.88
C ILE A 143 3.56 6.87 11.51
N ALA A 144 2.79 6.26 10.60
CA ALA A 144 3.04 4.89 10.14
C ALA A 144 4.42 4.76 9.44
N ARG A 145 4.74 5.74 8.58
CA ARG A 145 6.03 5.84 7.88
C ARG A 145 7.18 5.94 8.87
N GLU A 146 7.08 6.76 9.91
CA GLU A 146 8.14 6.86 10.92
C GLU A 146 8.33 5.52 11.67
N ALA A 147 7.24 4.85 12.07
CA ALA A 147 7.33 3.54 12.70
C ALA A 147 8.01 2.50 11.79
N VAL A 148 7.71 2.52 10.49
CA VAL A 148 8.37 1.68 9.48
C VAL A 148 9.85 2.04 9.35
N PHE A 149 10.23 3.31 9.29
CA PHE A 149 11.63 3.74 9.23
C PHE A 149 12.42 3.36 10.48
N MET A 150 11.84 3.44 11.67
CA MET A 150 12.47 2.95 12.90
C MET A 150 12.82 1.46 12.77
N LEU A 151 11.91 0.64 12.24
CA LEU A 151 12.17 -0.80 12.03
C LEU A 151 13.24 -1.06 10.97
N LEU A 152 13.20 -0.31 9.86
CA LEU A 152 14.20 -0.37 8.78
C LEU A 152 15.60 -0.04 9.31
N ARG A 153 15.71 1.02 10.12
CA ARG A 153 16.95 1.47 10.79
C ARG A 153 17.37 0.59 11.97
N GLY A 154 16.59 -0.44 12.31
CA GLY A 154 16.98 -1.46 13.29
C GLY A 154 16.51 -1.19 14.73
N SER A 155 15.68 -0.17 14.98
CA SER A 155 15.10 0.08 16.30
C SER A 155 14.32 -1.13 16.82
N GLU A 156 14.45 -1.41 18.12
CA GLU A 156 13.72 -2.50 18.78
C GLU A 156 12.20 -2.35 18.67
N HIS A 157 11.49 -3.47 18.57
CA HIS A 157 10.02 -3.48 18.54
C HIS A 157 9.40 -2.73 19.72
N LYS A 158 9.96 -2.89 20.92
CA LYS A 158 9.49 -2.20 22.14
C LYS A 158 9.51 -0.67 21.98
N THR A 159 10.56 -0.14 21.34
CA THR A 159 10.71 1.29 21.09
C THR A 159 9.69 1.78 20.07
N VAL A 160 9.47 1.01 19.00
CA VAL A 160 8.46 1.32 17.96
C VAL A 160 7.04 1.28 18.53
N TYR A 161 6.73 0.29 19.35
CA TYR A 161 5.40 0.18 19.98
C TYR A 161 5.13 1.36 20.91
N ARG A 162 6.13 1.74 21.73
CA ARG A 162 6.00 2.93 22.60
C ARG A 162 5.84 4.22 21.79
N PHE A 163 6.49 4.32 20.63
CA PHE A 163 6.30 5.46 19.74
C PHE A 163 4.85 5.53 19.23
N LEU A 164 4.32 4.42 18.69
CA LEU A 164 2.95 4.35 18.19
C LEU A 164 1.91 4.67 19.30
N GLU A 165 2.08 4.09 20.49
CA GLU A 165 1.17 4.34 21.62
C GLU A 165 1.15 5.81 22.05
N ARG A 166 2.31 6.49 22.04
CA ARG A 166 2.36 7.93 22.34
C ARG A 166 1.66 8.76 21.27
N LYS A 167 1.77 8.37 20.00
CA LYS A 167 1.13 9.06 18.87
C LYS A 167 -0.36 8.79 18.74
N ARG A 168 -0.89 7.79 19.47
CA ARG A 168 -2.32 7.49 19.49
C ARG A 168 -3.17 8.66 19.99
N ALA A 169 -2.68 9.47 20.93
CA ALA A 169 -3.38 10.65 21.40
C ALA A 169 -3.51 11.70 20.28
N ASP A 170 -2.39 12.01 19.61
CA ASP A 170 -2.34 12.95 18.48
C ASP A 170 -3.32 12.54 17.37
N LEU A 171 -3.36 11.24 17.03
CA LEU A 171 -4.29 10.68 16.04
C LEU A 171 -5.75 10.85 16.41
N LYS A 172 -6.11 10.61 17.67
CA LYS A 172 -7.48 10.81 18.14
C LYS A 172 -7.90 12.27 18.06
N VAL A 173 -7.02 13.18 18.45
CA VAL A 173 -7.30 14.62 18.38
C VAL A 173 -7.52 15.04 16.92
N TYR A 174 -6.65 14.60 16.00
CA TYR A 174 -6.79 14.87 14.57
C TYR A 174 -8.11 14.33 14.00
N GLN A 175 -8.48 13.09 14.32
CA GLN A 175 -9.73 12.48 13.86
C GLN A 175 -10.99 13.16 14.41
N MET A 176 -10.87 13.89 15.53
CA MET A 176 -11.97 14.68 16.09
C MET A 176 -12.11 16.06 15.43
N GLY A 177 -11.23 16.40 14.47
CA GLY A 177 -11.30 17.65 13.71
C GLY A 177 -10.80 18.89 14.46
N PHE A 178 -9.93 18.71 15.45
CA PHE A 178 -9.28 19.80 16.20
C PHE A 178 -7.93 20.19 15.60
#